data_AF-A0A345HB34-F1
#
_entry.id   AF-A0A345HB34-F1
#
_cell.length_a   1.000
_cell.length_b   1.000
_cell.length_c   1.000
_cell.angle_alpha   90.00
_cell.angle_beta   90.00
_cell.angle_gamma   90.00
#
_symmetry.space_group_name_H-M   'P 1'
#
loop_
_entity.id
_entity.type
_entity.pdbx_description
1 polymer ?
#
loop_
_entity_poly.entity_id
_entity_poly.type
_entity_poly.pdbx_seq_one_letter_code
_entity_poly.pdbx_strand_id
1 'polypeptide(L)'
;MMILFFIAVSCNSYQNVSSNESNKTTEPIADDYESNWVYFDLQESTELKIISHQLAGVGCGTIATASVTIGVTKKNDTIRVFELCNTKKDFPVNGNVIIEPATRPSFTVMYPKIYIQDENGSLLTHPVNKQVLKTTYGIIERKK
;
A
#
# COMPACT_ATOMS: atom_id res chain seq x y z
N MET A 1 54.82 33.53 13.97
CA MET A 1 55.34 33.11 12.65
C MET A 1 54.76 31.72 12.38
N MET A 2 53.84 31.65 11.43
CA MET A 2 52.98 30.52 11.11
C MET A 2 53.73 29.57 10.16
N ILE A 3 53.87 28.30 10.51
CA ILE A 3 54.37 27.27 9.59
C ILE A 3 53.23 26.28 9.34
N LEU A 4 52.59 26.44 8.18
CA LEU A 4 51.68 25.47 7.57
C LEU A 4 52.49 24.25 7.11
N PHE A 5 52.10 23.05 7.55
CA PHE A 5 52.46 21.82 6.87
C PHE A 5 51.29 21.38 5.98
N PHE A 6 51.47 21.56 4.66
CA PHE A 6 50.65 20.92 3.63
C PHE A 6 51.10 19.45 3.53
N ILE A 7 50.23 18.52 3.92
CA ILE A 7 50.44 17.10 3.63
C ILE A 7 49.77 16.82 2.29
N ALA A 8 50.61 16.51 1.29
CA ALA A 8 50.20 16.20 -0.06
C ALA A 8 49.44 14.86 -0.13
N VAL A 9 48.32 14.88 -0.85
CA VAL A 9 47.55 13.71 -1.29
C VAL A 9 48.33 12.99 -2.37
N SER A 10 48.59 11.69 -2.19
CA SER A 10 49.06 10.80 -3.25
C SER A 10 47.98 9.76 -3.57
N CYS A 11 47.54 9.81 -4.82
CA CYS A 11 46.68 8.83 -5.49
C CYS A 11 47.39 7.48 -5.70
N ASN A 12 46.54 6.47 -5.96
CA ASN A 12 46.70 5.19 -6.69
C ASN A 12 46.26 4.02 -5.81
N SER A 13 45.31 3.18 -6.23
CA SER A 13 45.18 2.58 -7.55
C SER A 13 43.74 2.13 -7.81
N TYR A 14 43.22 2.43 -9.00
CA TYR A 14 42.02 1.78 -9.53
C TYR A 14 42.40 0.37 -9.98
N GLN A 15 41.83 -0.65 -9.33
CA GLN A 15 41.79 -1.98 -9.92
C GLN A 15 40.67 -2.01 -10.96
N ASN A 16 41.05 -2.27 -12.22
CA ASN A 16 40.13 -2.69 -13.26
C ASN A 16 39.64 -4.11 -12.94
N VAL A 17 38.46 -4.22 -12.33
CA VAL A 17 37.70 -5.47 -12.32
C VAL A 17 36.79 -5.45 -13.53
N SER A 18 37.15 -6.24 -14.54
CA SER A 18 36.31 -6.56 -15.68
C SER A 18 35.12 -7.41 -15.21
N SER A 19 33.94 -6.81 -15.05
CA SER A 19 32.69 -7.56 -14.92
C SER A 19 32.06 -7.74 -16.30
N ASN A 20 32.53 -8.76 -17.02
CA ASN A 20 31.72 -9.44 -18.01
C ASN A 20 30.79 -10.38 -17.25
N GLU A 21 29.56 -9.96 -16.98
CA GLU A 21 28.43 -10.87 -16.82
C GLU A 21 27.13 -10.10 -17.02
N SER A 22 26.45 -10.44 -18.11
CA SER A 22 25.11 -9.99 -18.46
C SER A 22 24.13 -10.47 -17.40
N ASN A 23 24.01 -9.75 -16.30
CA ASN A 23 22.88 -9.86 -15.40
C ASN A 23 21.68 -9.25 -16.11
N LYS A 24 20.96 -10.11 -16.85
CA LYS A 24 19.62 -9.88 -17.33
C LYS A 24 18.80 -9.40 -16.14
N THR A 25 18.60 -8.09 -16.04
CA THR A 25 17.64 -7.49 -15.14
C THR A 25 16.30 -8.06 -15.54
N THR A 26 15.87 -9.11 -14.86
CA THR A 26 14.47 -9.49 -14.91
C THR A 26 13.79 -8.38 -14.15
N GLU A 27 13.30 -7.38 -14.90
CA GLU A 27 12.41 -6.39 -14.32
C GLU A 27 11.35 -7.16 -13.52
N PRO A 28 11.14 -6.84 -12.24
CA PRO A 28 10.05 -7.47 -11.50
C PRO A 28 8.80 -7.19 -12.33
N ILE A 29 8.15 -8.25 -12.82
CA ILE A 29 6.84 -8.14 -13.45
C ILE A 29 6.00 -7.42 -12.41
N ALA A 30 5.70 -6.15 -12.67
CA ALA A 30 4.81 -5.38 -11.83
C ALA A 30 3.45 -6.06 -11.96
N ASP A 31 3.10 -6.91 -10.99
CA ASP A 31 1.78 -7.50 -10.87
C ASP A 31 0.78 -6.34 -10.70
N ASP A 32 0.27 -5.79 -11.81
CA ASP A 32 -0.72 -4.71 -11.83
C ASP A 32 -2.13 -5.29 -11.65
N TYR A 33 -2.35 -5.95 -10.51
CA TYR A 33 -3.68 -6.44 -10.12
C TYR A 33 -4.65 -5.28 -9.83
N GLU A 34 -4.14 -4.07 -9.61
CA GLU A 34 -4.89 -2.87 -9.25
C GLU A 34 -5.68 -2.34 -10.45
N SER A 35 -5.11 -2.43 -11.66
CA SER A 35 -5.82 -2.12 -12.91
C SER A 35 -7.10 -2.93 -13.14
N ASN A 36 -7.21 -4.10 -12.52
CA ASN A 36 -8.36 -4.99 -12.66
C ASN A 36 -9.46 -4.72 -11.62
N TRP A 37 -9.26 -3.80 -10.68
CA TRP A 37 -10.28 -3.50 -9.68
C TRP A 37 -11.49 -2.79 -10.29
N VAL A 38 -12.67 -3.24 -9.90
CA VAL A 38 -13.95 -2.69 -10.38
C VAL A 38 -14.45 -1.69 -9.36
N TYR A 39 -14.40 -0.40 -9.71
CA TYR A 39 -14.89 0.66 -8.84
C TYR A 39 -16.39 0.85 -8.95
N PHE A 40 -17.05 1.10 -7.82
CA PHE A 40 -18.47 1.47 -7.77
C PHE A 40 -18.71 2.50 -6.67
N ASP A 41 -19.78 3.28 -6.81
CA ASP A 41 -20.23 4.21 -5.79
C ASP A 41 -21.30 3.55 -4.92
N LEU A 42 -21.04 3.48 -3.62
CA LEU A 42 -22.01 3.03 -2.64
C LEU A 42 -23.20 4.00 -2.60
N GLN A 43 -24.43 3.51 -2.77
CA GLN A 43 -25.63 4.36 -2.82
C GLN A 43 -26.24 4.60 -1.43
N GLU A 44 -26.11 3.63 -0.54
CA GLU A 44 -26.68 3.61 0.81
C GLU A 44 -25.69 3.00 1.78
N SER A 45 -25.76 3.37 3.06
CA SER A 45 -24.89 2.79 4.06
C SER A 45 -25.06 1.27 4.15
N THR A 46 -23.96 0.54 4.25
CA THR A 46 -23.98 -0.93 4.33
C THR A 46 -23.22 -1.43 5.54
N GLU A 47 -23.71 -2.52 6.14
CA GLU A 47 -22.93 -3.28 7.11
C GLU A 47 -21.85 -4.11 6.42
N LEU A 48 -20.68 -4.17 7.06
CA LEU A 48 -19.52 -4.93 6.61
C LEU A 48 -18.93 -5.71 7.78
N LYS A 49 -18.76 -7.03 7.61
CA LYS A 49 -17.93 -7.85 8.51
C LYS A 49 -16.50 -7.86 8.01
N ILE A 50 -15.56 -7.43 8.85
CA ILE A 50 -14.17 -7.19 8.45
C ILE A 50 -13.41 -8.51 8.30
N ILE A 51 -12.73 -8.67 7.17
CA ILE A 51 -11.73 -9.72 6.91
C ILE A 51 -10.33 -9.17 7.16
N SER A 52 -10.06 -7.95 6.72
CA SER A 52 -8.76 -7.29 6.85
C SER A 52 -8.95 -5.79 6.93
N HIS A 53 -8.14 -5.12 7.76
CA HIS A 53 -8.09 -3.68 7.85
C HIS A 53 -6.64 -3.23 7.96
N GLN A 54 -6.29 -2.17 7.23
CA GLN A 54 -4.98 -1.55 7.25
C GLN A 54 -5.11 -0.04 7.26
N LEU A 55 -4.51 0.61 8.25
CA LEU A 55 -4.44 2.06 8.30
C LEU A 55 -3.61 2.63 7.15
N ALA A 56 -3.94 3.85 6.74
CA ALA A 56 -3.04 4.64 5.92
C ALA A 56 -1.71 4.83 6.67
N GLY A 57 -0.58 4.64 5.98
CA GLY A 57 0.74 4.77 6.61
C GLY A 57 1.08 6.20 7.03
N VAL A 58 0.50 7.21 6.36
CA VAL A 58 0.68 8.63 6.67
C VAL A 58 -0.63 9.39 6.43
N GLY A 59 -0.77 10.54 7.08
CA GLY A 59 -1.92 11.43 6.88
C GLY A 59 -1.91 12.05 5.49
N CYS A 60 -3.09 12.47 5.04
CA CYS A 60 -3.17 13.25 3.81
C CYS A 60 -2.51 14.62 3.98
N GLY A 61 -1.91 15.09 2.90
CA GLY A 61 -1.33 16.43 2.78
C GLY A 61 -1.14 16.73 1.30
N THR A 62 0.11 16.84 0.87
CA THR A 62 0.44 16.93 -0.57
C THR A 62 0.02 15.68 -1.34
N ILE A 63 0.05 14.51 -0.69
CA ILE A 63 -0.37 13.23 -1.27
C ILE A 63 -1.61 12.75 -0.52
N ALA A 64 -2.60 12.26 -1.27
CA ALA A 64 -3.76 11.62 -0.68
C ALA A 64 -3.47 10.16 -0.37
N THR A 65 -3.83 9.74 0.84
CA THR A 65 -3.70 8.36 1.29
C THR A 65 -5.06 7.79 1.70
N ALA A 66 -5.19 6.47 1.73
CA ALA A 66 -6.35 5.78 2.27
C ALA A 66 -5.96 4.58 3.13
N SER A 67 -6.77 4.30 4.13
CA SER A 67 -6.80 2.97 4.74
C SER A 67 -7.51 2.00 3.79
N VAL A 68 -7.22 0.70 3.95
CA VAL A 68 -7.84 -0.36 3.15
C VAL A 68 -8.59 -1.29 4.08
N THR A 69 -9.89 -1.44 3.86
CA THR A 69 -10.70 -2.44 4.54
C THR A 69 -11.25 -3.42 3.52
N ILE A 70 -11.11 -4.71 3.78
CA ILE A 70 -11.76 -5.77 3.01
C ILE A 70 -12.72 -6.47 3.94
N GLY A 71 -13.93 -6.73 3.47
CA GLY A 71 -14.94 -7.39 4.26
C GLY A 71 -16.09 -7.95 3.43
N VAL A 72 -17.01 -8.59 4.13
CA VAL A 72 -18.20 -9.24 3.55
C VAL A 72 -19.43 -8.42 3.91
N THR A 73 -20.23 -8.05 2.92
CA THR A 73 -21.50 -7.35 3.13
C THR A 73 -22.59 -8.32 3.62
N LYS A 74 -23.71 -7.79 4.10
CA LYS A 74 -24.91 -8.60 4.41
C LYS A 74 -25.43 -9.44 3.24
N LYS A 75 -25.17 -9.00 2.00
CA LYS A 75 -25.55 -9.70 0.77
C LYS A 75 -24.53 -10.77 0.36
N ASN A 76 -23.53 -11.04 1.22
CA ASN A 76 -22.44 -12.00 1.01
C ASN A 76 -21.48 -11.62 -0.14
N ASP A 77 -21.43 -10.33 -0.50
CA ASP A 77 -20.41 -9.80 -1.41
C ASP A 77 -19.12 -9.48 -0.65
N THR A 78 -17.97 -9.90 -1.16
CA THR A 78 -16.67 -9.42 -0.68
C THR A 78 -16.29 -8.14 -1.40
N ILE A 79 -16.08 -7.06 -0.64
CA ILE A 79 -15.72 -5.75 -1.20
C ILE A 79 -14.48 -5.18 -0.52
N ARG A 80 -13.81 -4.27 -1.22
CA ARG A 80 -12.77 -3.39 -0.70
C ARG A 80 -13.32 -1.99 -0.50
N VAL A 81 -13.00 -1.38 0.64
CA VAL A 81 -13.38 -0.02 1.00
C VAL A 81 -12.11 0.78 1.26
N PHE A 82 -11.99 1.91 0.56
CA PHE A 82 -11.00 2.94 0.86
C PHE A 82 -11.62 4.03 1.69
N GLU A 83 -11.00 4.30 2.84
CA GLU A 83 -11.33 5.47 3.65
C GLU A 83 -10.16 6.45 3.62
N LEU A 84 -10.42 7.62 3.04
CA LEU A 84 -9.39 8.64 2.87
C LEU A 84 -8.85 9.11 4.22
N CYS A 85 -7.53 9.28 4.27
CA CYS A 85 -6.81 9.90 5.37
C CYS A 85 -6.98 9.21 6.73
N ASN A 86 -7.51 7.98 6.77
CA ASN A 86 -7.66 7.24 8.01
C ASN A 86 -6.33 6.64 8.46
N THR A 87 -5.68 7.34 9.39
CA THR A 87 -4.44 6.93 10.06
C THR A 87 -4.66 6.48 11.51
N LYS A 88 -5.91 6.50 12.00
CA LYS A 88 -6.21 6.35 13.45
C LYS A 88 -7.37 5.44 13.77
N LYS A 89 -8.41 5.39 12.93
CA LYS A 89 -9.59 4.55 13.15
C LYS A 89 -9.24 3.12 12.74
N ASP A 90 -8.73 2.36 13.70
CA ASP A 90 -8.43 0.94 13.52
C ASP A 90 -9.66 0.08 13.85
N PHE A 91 -9.82 -1.00 13.08
CA PHE A 91 -10.97 -1.89 13.20
C PHE A 91 -10.52 -3.36 13.25
N PRO A 92 -10.96 -4.11 14.28
CA PRO A 92 -10.52 -5.49 14.44
C PRO A 92 -11.10 -6.39 13.35
N VAL A 93 -10.29 -7.37 12.92
CA VAL A 93 -10.75 -8.49 12.10
C VAL A 93 -11.92 -9.20 12.78
N ASN A 94 -12.90 -9.65 11.99
CA ASN A 94 -14.20 -10.18 12.43
C ASN A 94 -15.14 -9.17 13.11
N GLY A 95 -14.72 -7.92 13.29
CA GLY A 95 -15.59 -6.84 13.73
C GLY A 95 -16.66 -6.50 12.68
N ASN A 96 -17.76 -5.89 13.14
CA ASN A 96 -18.80 -5.34 12.27
C ASN A 96 -18.72 -3.81 12.26
N VAL A 97 -18.77 -3.22 11.08
CA VAL A 97 -18.76 -1.77 10.87
C VAL A 97 -19.88 -1.35 9.93
N ILE A 98 -20.19 -0.07 9.95
CA ILE A 98 -21.05 0.58 8.96
C ILE A 98 -20.14 1.33 8.00
N ILE A 99 -20.39 1.15 6.70
CA ILE A 99 -19.75 1.91 5.64
C ILE A 99 -20.75 2.92 5.15
N GLU A 100 -20.46 4.20 5.32
CA GLU A 100 -21.24 5.30 4.74
C GLU A 100 -20.68 5.65 3.36
N PRO A 101 -21.55 6.01 2.39
CA PRO A 101 -21.10 6.45 1.07
C PRO A 101 -20.09 7.60 1.13
N ALA A 102 -19.02 7.49 0.34
CA ALA A 102 -18.12 8.61 0.09
C ALA A 102 -17.75 8.67 -1.39
N THR A 103 -17.56 9.89 -1.88
CA THR A 103 -17.22 10.13 -3.28
C THR A 103 -15.80 9.69 -3.58
N ARG A 104 -15.63 8.95 -4.68
CA ARG A 104 -14.31 8.66 -5.22
C ARG A 104 -13.60 9.96 -5.65
N PRO A 105 -12.38 10.23 -5.18
CA PRO A 105 -11.64 11.39 -5.63
C PRO A 105 -11.20 11.25 -7.10
N SER A 106 -11.05 12.38 -7.78
CA SER A 106 -10.53 12.46 -9.16
C SER A 106 -9.00 12.41 -9.25
N PHE A 107 -8.31 12.34 -8.11
CA PHE A 107 -6.85 12.29 -8.01
C PHE A 107 -6.36 10.91 -7.56
N THR A 108 -5.07 10.66 -7.73
CA THR A 108 -4.42 9.41 -7.29
C THR A 108 -4.37 9.33 -5.77
N VAL A 109 -4.72 8.15 -5.24
CA VAL A 109 -4.70 7.84 -3.81
C VAL A 109 -3.71 6.72 -3.56
N MET A 110 -2.79 6.93 -2.62
CA MET A 110 -1.89 5.88 -2.14
C MET A 110 -2.53 5.08 -1.01
N TYR A 111 -2.24 3.78 -0.94
CA TYR A 111 -2.74 2.89 0.10
C TYR A 111 -1.66 1.90 0.54
N PRO A 112 -1.75 1.34 1.75
CA PRO A 112 -0.83 0.33 2.23
C PRO A 112 -0.87 -0.93 1.34
N LYS A 113 0.30 -1.55 1.20
CA LYS A 113 0.49 -2.88 0.60
C LYS A 113 1.15 -3.79 1.62
N ILE A 114 0.62 -5.01 1.77
CA ILE A 114 1.24 -6.04 2.61
C ILE A 114 2.28 -6.83 1.82
N TYR A 115 3.45 -7.02 2.41
CA TYR A 115 4.47 -7.92 1.91
C TYR A 115 4.76 -9.01 2.94
N ILE A 116 5.07 -10.21 2.49
CA ILE A 116 5.56 -11.34 3.29
C ILE A 116 6.99 -11.63 2.89
N GLN A 117 7.83 -12.00 3.85
CA GLN A 117 9.20 -12.42 3.57
C GLN A 117 9.22 -13.94 3.40
N ASP A 118 9.85 -14.42 2.32
CA ASP A 118 10.07 -15.85 2.11
C ASP A 118 11.29 -16.38 2.90
N GLU A 119 11.51 -17.68 2.85
CA GLU A 119 12.63 -18.35 3.54
C GLU A 119 14.02 -17.87 3.09
N ASN A 120 14.10 -17.28 1.89
CA ASN A 120 15.33 -16.73 1.31
C ASN A 120 15.51 -15.23 1.61
N GLY A 121 14.59 -14.63 2.37
CA GLY A 121 14.61 -13.21 2.71
C GLY A 121 13.98 -12.29 1.66
N SER A 122 13.39 -12.83 0.58
CA SER A 122 12.76 -12.05 -0.48
C SER A 122 11.36 -11.58 -0.07
N LEU A 123 10.98 -10.37 -0.49
CA LEU A 123 9.65 -9.81 -0.23
C LEU A 123 8.67 -10.22 -1.34
N LEU A 124 7.62 -10.93 -0.97
CA LEU A 124 6.50 -11.32 -1.83
C LEU A 124 5.28 -10.48 -1.48
N THR A 125 4.49 -10.11 -2.49
CA THR A 125 3.21 -9.42 -2.27
C THR A 125 2.23 -10.38 -1.59
N HIS A 126 1.64 -9.97 -0.46
CA HIS A 126 0.64 -10.77 0.23
C HIS A 126 -0.59 -11.03 -0.66
N PRO A 127 -1.17 -12.25 -0.65
CA PRO A 127 -2.30 -12.60 -1.51
C PRO A 127 -3.49 -11.65 -1.43
N VAL A 128 -3.73 -11.03 -0.26
CA VAL A 128 -4.83 -10.08 -0.06
C VAL A 128 -4.74 -8.85 -0.98
N ASN A 129 -3.53 -8.38 -1.30
CA ASN A 129 -3.36 -7.25 -2.20
C ASN A 129 -3.76 -7.65 -3.63
N LYS A 130 -3.42 -8.87 -4.03
CA LYS A 130 -3.66 -9.40 -5.38
C LYS A 130 -5.12 -9.71 -5.68
N GLN A 131 -5.99 -9.72 -4.67
CA GLN A 131 -7.41 -10.02 -4.87
C GLN A 131 -8.09 -8.95 -5.73
N VAL A 132 -8.72 -9.38 -6.82
CA VAL A 132 -9.58 -8.53 -7.64
C VAL A 132 -10.96 -8.47 -6.99
N LEU A 133 -11.30 -7.32 -6.41
CA LEU A 133 -12.55 -7.09 -5.67
C LEU A 133 -13.27 -5.85 -6.19
N LYS A 134 -14.60 -5.83 -6.03
CA LYS A 134 -15.37 -4.58 -6.13
C LYS A 134 -14.85 -3.61 -5.08
N THR A 135 -14.56 -2.38 -5.48
CA THR A 135 -13.88 -1.38 -4.67
C THR A 135 -14.70 -0.10 -4.60
N THR A 136 -14.90 0.44 -3.39
CA THR A 136 -15.61 1.70 -3.17
C THR A 136 -14.80 2.61 -2.27
N TYR A 137 -15.11 3.91 -2.29
CA TYR A 137 -14.74 4.82 -1.22
C TYR A 137 -15.88 4.88 -0.19
N GLY A 138 -15.52 5.02 1.08
CA GLY A 138 -16.52 5.09 2.16
C GLY A 138 -15.92 5.61 3.46
N ILE A 139 -16.78 6.14 4.33
CA ILE A 139 -16.44 6.45 5.72
C ILE A 139 -16.79 5.23 6.55
N ILE A 140 -15.85 4.77 7.39
CA ILE A 140 -16.02 3.54 8.17
C ILE A 140 -16.31 3.92 9.61
N GLU A 141 -17.45 3.49 10.12
CA GLU A 141 -17.90 3.79 11.46
C GLU A 141 -18.12 2.50 12.27
N ARG A 142 -17.80 2.58 13.57
CA ARG A 142 -18.08 1.45 14.48
C ARG A 142 -19.59 1.26 14.57
N LYS A 143 -20.04 0.02 14.42
CA LYS A 143 -21.43 -0.33 14.69
C LYS A 143 -21.70 -0.09 16.18
N LYS A 144 -22.66 0.79 16.48
CA LYS A 144 -23.13 1.06 17.83
C LYS A 144 -23.93 -0.11 18.39
#